data_AF-R4XJP2-F1
#
_entry.id   AF-R4XJP2-F1
#
_cell.length_a   1.000
_cell.length_b   1.000
_cell.length_c   1.000
_cell.angle_alpha   90.00
_cell.angle_beta   90.00
_cell.angle_gamma   90.00
#
_symmetry.space_group_name_H-M   'P 1'
#
loop_
_entity.id
_entity.type
_entity.pdbx_description
1 polymer ?
#
loop_
_entity_poly.entity_id
_entity_poly.type
_entity_poly.pdbx_seq_one_letter_code
_entity_poly.pdbx_strand_id
1 'polypeptide(L)'
;MKVYWKDYQGHDENFWEHEWSKHGTCISTLDPPCFGDSNTAGTDGVVPYFSQAVSLFRGLPTYEWLANVGIVPSNTVSYPKAMILAALKDKTGYEPYLGCQSGALNEVWYFYNVQGSLVDGTFEHAAIVGKTGSCGATVKYLPKSSAVDPTPPSSGNFSGKGYLRLDKGGCLISSGKWYKSGTCATFNAVPVSGDEDTFTLTSSKGACAVVNDEFTCSRAIASGYALESVDGSLGRAGFSTNKDISGSVQASVYAGQDHDVPIQITWQAR
;
A
#
# COMPACT_ATOMS: atom_id res chain seq x y z
N MET A 1 6.40 -12.95 9.97
CA MET A 1 7.31 -11.81 9.64
C MET A 1 7.25 -11.44 8.16
N LYS A 2 7.49 -12.35 7.20
CA LYS A 2 7.40 -12.12 5.72
C LYS A 2 6.14 -11.43 5.15
N VAL A 3 5.10 -11.22 5.95
CA VAL A 3 3.86 -10.53 5.55
C VAL A 3 3.68 -9.23 6.33
N TYR A 4 3.91 -9.26 7.65
CA TYR A 4 3.55 -8.17 8.57
C TYR A 4 4.74 -7.40 9.17
N TRP A 5 5.96 -7.91 9.03
CA TRP A 5 7.19 -7.29 9.51
C TRP A 5 8.17 -7.20 8.34
N LYS A 6 7.87 -6.27 7.43
CA LYS A 6 8.54 -6.09 6.15
C LYS A 6 9.48 -4.90 6.21
N ASP A 7 10.60 -4.99 5.50
CA ASP A 7 11.31 -3.80 5.09
C ASP A 7 10.60 -3.17 3.88
N TYR A 8 10.41 -1.85 3.92
CA TYR A 8 9.75 -1.13 2.82
C TYR A 8 10.64 -1.04 1.57
N GLN A 9 11.95 -1.26 1.70
CA GLN A 9 12.89 -1.34 0.57
C GLN A 9 13.07 -2.77 0.04
N GLY A 10 12.48 -3.77 0.71
CA GLY A 10 12.52 -5.17 0.30
C GLY A 10 13.67 -6.01 0.87
N HIS A 11 14.48 -5.46 1.78
CA HIS A 11 15.60 -6.12 2.44
C HIS A 11 15.21 -6.64 3.83
N ASP A 12 14.20 -7.52 3.88
CA ASP A 12 13.62 -8.01 5.14
C ASP A 12 14.66 -8.59 6.11
N GLU A 13 15.63 -9.38 5.62
CA GLU A 13 16.63 -10.03 6.47
C GLU A 13 17.50 -8.98 7.18
N ASN A 14 18.04 -8.01 6.43
CA ASN A 14 18.85 -6.93 6.98
C ASN A 14 18.06 -6.10 8.00
N PHE A 15 16.76 -5.92 7.77
CA PHE A 15 15.90 -5.23 8.71
C PHE A 15 15.73 -6.03 10.01
N TRP A 16 15.48 -7.33 9.94
CA TRP A 16 15.38 -8.17 11.14
C TRP A 16 16.70 -8.22 11.92
N GLU A 17 17.84 -8.36 11.23
CA GLU A 17 19.17 -8.27 11.85
C GLU A 17 19.37 -6.94 12.58
N HIS A 18 18.93 -5.82 11.99
CA HIS A 18 18.98 -4.50 12.62
C HIS A 18 18.14 -4.45 13.89
N GLU A 19 16.89 -4.89 13.82
CA GLU A 19 15.96 -4.85 14.95
C GLU A 19 16.46 -5.72 16.11
N TRP A 20 16.98 -6.92 15.84
CA TRP A 20 17.59 -7.75 16.89
C TRP A 20 18.83 -7.07 17.48
N SER A 21 19.80 -6.70 16.63
CA SER A 21 21.11 -6.23 17.10
C SER A 21 21.03 -4.90 17.86
N LYS A 22 20.07 -4.04 17.50
CA LYS A 22 19.90 -2.71 18.10
C LYS A 22 18.92 -2.69 19.26
N HIS A 23 17.88 -3.52 19.24
CA HIS A 23 16.80 -3.47 20.24
C HIS A 23 16.65 -4.78 21.01
N GLY A 24 16.65 -5.92 20.34
CA GLY A 24 16.53 -7.23 21.00
C GLY A 24 17.63 -7.51 22.03
N THR A 25 18.88 -7.18 21.69
CA THR A 25 20.06 -7.35 22.59
C THR A 25 20.03 -6.45 23.84
N CYS A 26 19.16 -5.45 23.89
CA CYS A 26 18.99 -4.59 25.07
C CYS A 26 17.94 -5.12 26.07
N ILE A 27 17.28 -6.23 25.76
CA ILE A 27 16.27 -6.83 26.65
C ILE A 27 16.97 -7.84 27.55
N SER A 28 17.31 -7.42 28.77
CA SER A 28 18.12 -8.22 29.71
C SER A 28 17.52 -9.58 30.06
N THR A 29 16.19 -9.74 29.99
CA THR A 29 15.56 -11.04 30.24
C THR A 29 15.73 -12.04 29.10
N LEU A 30 16.38 -11.62 28.00
CA LEU A 30 16.81 -12.48 26.90
C LEU A 30 18.32 -12.79 26.96
N ASP A 31 19.02 -12.38 28.01
CA ASP A 31 20.45 -12.64 28.13
C ASP A 31 20.71 -14.16 28.26
N PRO A 32 21.84 -14.66 27.73
CA PRO A 32 22.13 -16.09 27.75
C PRO A 32 21.95 -16.81 29.10
N PRO A 33 22.34 -16.23 30.24
CA PRO A 33 22.15 -16.87 31.55
C PRO A 33 20.69 -17.11 31.94
N CYS A 34 19.74 -16.40 31.33
CA CYS A 34 18.30 -16.57 31.60
C CYS A 34 17.73 -17.87 31.00
N PHE A 35 18.45 -18.54 30.10
CA PHE A 35 18.03 -19.78 29.45
C PHE A 35 18.66 -21.05 30.04
N GLY A 36 19.51 -20.92 31.07
CA GLY A 36 20.20 -22.06 31.68
C GLY A 36 21.12 -22.82 30.70
N ASP A 37 21.42 -24.09 31.02
CA ASP A 37 22.39 -24.91 30.28
C ASP A 37 21.94 -25.28 28.85
N SER A 38 20.68 -24.99 28.46
CA SER A 38 20.18 -25.24 27.10
C SER A 38 20.71 -24.26 26.06
N ASN A 39 21.36 -23.17 26.49
CA ASN A 39 21.89 -22.15 25.59
C ASN A 39 23.20 -22.56 24.93
N THR A 40 23.07 -23.45 23.96
CA THR A 40 24.19 -24.08 23.26
C THR A 40 24.83 -23.19 22.19
N ALA A 41 24.18 -22.09 21.79
CA ALA A 41 24.65 -21.22 20.70
C ALA A 41 24.68 -19.71 21.02
N GLY A 42 24.23 -19.27 22.21
CA GLY A 42 24.13 -17.85 22.56
C GLY A 42 23.02 -17.10 21.82
N THR A 43 22.17 -17.79 21.07
CA THR A 43 21.13 -17.21 20.19
C THR A 43 19.71 -17.52 20.65
N ASP A 44 19.55 -18.19 21.79
CA ASP A 44 18.25 -18.63 22.32
C ASP A 44 17.25 -17.48 22.55
N GLY A 45 17.74 -16.25 22.76
CA GLY A 45 16.91 -15.04 22.89
C GLY A 45 16.33 -14.50 21.57
N VAL A 46 16.88 -14.88 20.41
CA VAL A 46 16.47 -14.35 19.09
C VAL A 46 15.03 -14.74 18.75
N VAL A 47 14.72 -16.04 18.86
CA VAL A 47 13.38 -16.55 18.51
C VAL A 47 12.30 -16.00 19.45
N PRO A 48 12.48 -15.98 20.79
CA PRO A 48 11.54 -15.35 21.70
C PRO A 48 11.30 -13.87 21.42
N TYR A 49 12.34 -13.09 21.07
CA TYR A 49 12.18 -11.67 20.71
C TYR A 49 11.18 -11.48 19.58
N PHE A 50 11.41 -12.14 18.44
CA PHE A 50 10.53 -12.01 17.28
C PHE A 50 9.15 -12.62 17.52
N SER A 51 9.08 -13.74 18.24
CA SER A 51 7.81 -14.40 18.58
C SER A 51 6.94 -13.51 19.45
N GLN A 52 7.51 -12.89 20.49
CA GLN A 52 6.77 -12.00 21.38
C GLN A 52 6.32 -10.73 20.67
N ALA A 53 7.19 -10.12 19.86
CA ALA A 53 6.82 -8.93 19.09
C ALA A 53 5.67 -9.21 18.10
N VAL A 54 5.67 -10.38 17.44
CA VAL A 54 4.54 -10.81 16.58
C VAL A 54 3.28 -11.08 17.42
N SER A 55 3.42 -11.70 18.60
CA SER A 55 2.29 -11.96 19.51
C SER A 55 1.60 -10.67 19.95
N LEU A 56 2.36 -9.69 20.44
CA LEU A 56 1.85 -8.38 20.83
C LEU A 56 1.22 -7.64 19.65
N PHE A 57 1.87 -7.64 18.49
CA PHE A 57 1.34 -7.00 17.27
C PHE A 57 -0.04 -7.53 16.89
N ARG A 58 -0.27 -8.85 16.99
CA ARG A 58 -1.57 -9.46 16.68
C ARG A 58 -2.70 -9.00 17.62
N GLY A 59 -2.36 -8.63 18.85
CA GLY A 59 -3.30 -8.05 19.82
C GLY A 59 -3.62 -6.57 19.57
N LEU A 60 -2.96 -5.92 18.60
CA LEU A 60 -3.06 -4.49 18.33
C LEU A 60 -3.56 -4.22 16.89
N PRO A 61 -4.77 -4.66 16.49
CA PRO A 61 -5.33 -4.46 15.14
C PRO A 61 -5.72 -2.98 14.91
N THR A 62 -4.71 -2.13 14.84
CA THR A 62 -4.81 -0.66 14.83
C THR A 62 -5.67 -0.15 13.68
N TYR A 63 -5.56 -0.79 12.50
CA TYR A 63 -6.41 -0.46 11.36
C TYR A 63 -7.89 -0.69 11.67
N GLU A 64 -8.25 -1.84 12.24
CA GLU A 64 -9.65 -2.17 12.54
C GLU A 64 -10.22 -1.24 13.60
N TRP A 65 -9.45 -0.91 14.63
CA TRP A 65 -9.85 0.04 15.67
C TRP A 65 -10.17 1.42 15.11
N LEU A 66 -9.33 1.92 14.20
CA LEU A 66 -9.57 3.20 13.53
C LEU A 66 -10.74 3.13 12.55
N ALA A 67 -10.82 2.07 11.74
CA ALA A 67 -11.90 1.88 10.77
C ALA A 67 -13.28 1.81 11.43
N ASN A 68 -13.39 1.16 12.59
CA ASN A 68 -14.64 1.04 13.36
C ASN A 68 -15.22 2.39 13.82
N VAL A 69 -14.39 3.43 13.89
CA VAL A 69 -14.84 4.81 14.21
C VAL A 69 -14.81 5.73 12.99
N GLY A 70 -14.72 5.16 11.79
CA GLY A 70 -14.73 5.89 10.52
C GLY A 70 -13.40 6.53 10.13
N ILE A 71 -12.30 6.22 10.82
CA ILE A 71 -10.95 6.69 10.47
C ILE A 71 -10.31 5.66 9.54
N VAL A 72 -10.53 5.83 8.23
CA VAL A 72 -9.98 4.96 7.18
C VAL A 72 -8.96 5.72 6.32
N PRO A 73 -8.03 5.01 5.65
CA PRO A 73 -7.09 5.65 4.74
C PRO A 73 -7.81 6.42 3.61
N SER A 74 -7.37 7.65 3.33
CA SER A 74 -7.93 8.53 2.31
C SER A 74 -6.87 9.47 1.73
N ASN A 75 -6.99 9.78 0.44
CA ASN A 75 -6.14 10.77 -0.23
C ASN A 75 -6.66 12.21 -0.05
N THR A 76 -7.91 12.38 0.37
CA THR A 76 -8.60 13.68 0.42
C THR A 76 -9.03 14.06 1.82
N VAL A 77 -9.25 13.09 2.70
CA VAL A 77 -9.67 13.30 4.09
C VAL A 77 -8.45 13.32 4.99
N SER A 78 -8.46 14.24 5.96
CA SER A 78 -7.51 14.26 7.07
C SER A 78 -8.28 14.30 8.38
N TYR A 79 -7.69 13.73 9.43
CA TYR A 79 -8.35 13.54 10.71
C TYR A 79 -7.71 14.41 11.80
N PRO A 80 -8.49 14.94 12.75
CA PRO A 80 -7.93 15.54 13.95
C PRO A 80 -7.10 14.51 14.72
N LYS A 81 -5.87 14.87 15.12
CA LYS A 81 -4.99 13.99 15.92
C LYS A 81 -5.67 13.49 17.19
N ALA A 82 -6.43 14.36 17.85
CA ALA A 82 -7.17 14.03 19.06
C ALA A 82 -8.19 12.89 18.83
N MET A 83 -8.79 12.81 17.63
CA MET A 83 -9.73 11.75 17.29
C MET A 83 -9.04 10.40 17.14
N ILE A 84 -7.86 10.38 16.51
CA ILE A 84 -7.03 9.16 16.38
C ILE A 84 -6.58 8.69 17.77
N LEU A 85 -6.06 9.60 18.60
CA LEU A 85 -5.61 9.27 19.95
C LEU A 85 -6.74 8.74 20.82
N ALA A 86 -7.93 9.37 20.77
CA ALA A 86 -9.10 8.91 21.51
C ALA A 86 -9.54 7.51 21.07
N ALA A 87 -9.58 7.24 19.77
CA ALA A 87 -9.95 5.94 19.23
C ALA A 87 -9.03 4.80 19.69
N LEU A 88 -7.72 5.06 19.76
CA LEU A 88 -6.73 4.06 20.17
C LEU A 88 -6.67 3.93 21.70
N LYS A 89 -6.78 5.03 22.43
CA LYS A 89 -6.85 5.03 23.91
C LYS A 89 -8.06 4.25 24.43
N ASP A 90 -9.19 4.31 23.74
CA ASP A 90 -10.39 3.51 24.09
C ASP A 90 -10.10 2.01 24.14
N LYS A 91 -9.12 1.52 23.35
CA LYS A 91 -8.79 0.10 23.27
C LYS A 91 -7.72 -0.35 24.24
N THR A 92 -6.80 0.53 24.60
CA THR A 92 -5.62 0.19 25.41
C THR A 92 -5.63 0.83 26.79
N GLY A 93 -6.52 1.81 27.04
CA GLY A 93 -6.53 2.68 28.22
C GLY A 93 -5.54 3.85 28.16
N TYR A 94 -4.58 3.82 27.22
CA TYR A 94 -3.48 4.78 27.14
C TYR A 94 -3.30 5.35 25.73
N GLU A 95 -2.93 6.63 25.66
CA GLU A 95 -2.61 7.25 24.37
C GLU A 95 -1.33 6.65 23.79
N PRO A 96 -1.33 6.16 22.54
CA PRO A 96 -0.10 5.74 21.89
C PRO A 96 0.69 6.95 21.40
N TYR A 97 1.98 6.74 21.12
CA TYR A 97 2.76 7.72 20.36
C TYR A 97 2.33 7.66 18.89
N LEU A 98 2.07 8.82 18.28
CA LEU A 98 1.81 8.95 16.84
C LEU A 98 2.98 9.65 16.15
N GLY A 99 3.65 8.92 15.26
CA GLY A 99 4.70 9.45 14.39
C GLY A 99 4.14 9.84 13.03
N CYS A 100 4.41 11.06 12.59
CA CYS A 100 4.06 11.54 11.26
C CYS A 100 5.29 11.90 10.44
N GLN A 101 5.19 11.65 9.13
CA GLN A 101 6.13 12.12 8.12
C GLN A 101 5.37 13.00 7.12
N SER A 102 5.80 14.24 6.91
CA SER A 102 5.13 15.20 6.01
C SER A 102 3.62 15.37 6.28
N GLY A 103 3.23 15.27 7.56
CA GLY A 103 1.84 15.36 8.02
C GLY A 103 1.00 14.09 7.81
N ALA A 104 1.57 13.01 7.27
CA ALA A 104 0.91 11.72 7.15
C ALA A 104 1.31 10.78 8.30
N LEU A 105 0.35 10.03 8.82
CA LEU A 105 0.57 8.99 9.83
C LEU A 105 1.54 7.96 9.27
N ASN A 106 2.64 7.75 9.99
CA ASN A 106 3.72 6.84 9.61
C ASN A 106 3.96 5.77 10.67
N GLU A 107 3.79 6.10 11.95
CA GLU A 107 4.08 5.20 13.06
C GLU A 107 3.04 5.31 14.17
N VAL A 108 2.77 4.19 14.83
CA VAL A 108 2.00 4.12 16.07
C VAL A 108 2.78 3.25 17.06
N TRP A 109 3.17 3.80 18.20
CA TRP A 109 3.88 3.03 19.23
C TRP A 109 3.02 2.86 20.48
N TYR A 110 2.86 1.60 20.89
CA TYR A 110 2.17 1.21 22.11
C TYR A 110 3.19 0.85 23.17
N PHE A 111 2.99 1.35 24.39
CA PHE A 111 3.92 1.18 25.49
C PHE A 111 3.40 0.13 26.46
N TYR A 112 4.33 -0.61 27.04
CA TYR A 112 4.05 -1.66 28.01
C TYR A 112 5.01 -1.57 29.19
N ASN A 113 4.49 -1.85 30.39
CA ASN A 113 5.28 -2.41 31.47
C ASN A 113 5.21 -3.94 31.37
N VAL A 114 6.26 -4.62 31.82
CA VAL A 114 6.33 -6.09 31.79
C VAL A 114 6.54 -6.61 33.20
N GLN A 115 5.63 -7.47 33.65
CA GLN A 115 5.80 -8.25 34.88
C GLN A 115 6.32 -9.64 34.52
N GLY A 116 7.59 -9.91 34.83
CA GLY A 116 8.27 -11.16 34.46
C GLY A 116 9.27 -10.96 33.31
N SER A 117 9.49 -12.00 32.51
CA SER A 117 10.41 -11.95 31.37
C SER A 117 9.70 -11.50 30.08
N LEU A 118 10.46 -11.24 29.01
CA LEU A 118 9.86 -11.07 27.68
C LEU A 118 9.09 -12.32 27.21
N VAL A 119 9.54 -13.52 27.62
CA VAL A 119 9.08 -14.80 27.06
C VAL A 119 7.73 -15.23 27.65
N ASP A 120 7.55 -15.05 28.96
CA ASP A 120 6.40 -15.54 29.74
C ASP A 120 5.77 -14.48 30.64
N GLY A 121 6.27 -13.24 30.58
CA GLY A 121 5.77 -12.14 31.38
C GLY A 121 4.40 -11.65 30.93
N THR A 122 3.76 -10.92 31.83
CA THR A 122 2.50 -10.23 31.57
C THR A 122 2.80 -8.82 31.08
N PHE A 123 2.27 -8.48 29.90
CA PHE A 123 2.44 -7.18 29.26
C PHE A 123 1.23 -6.30 29.57
N GLU A 124 1.45 -5.23 30.32
CA GLU A 124 0.42 -4.28 30.71
C GLU A 124 0.61 -2.96 29.97
N HIS A 125 -0.43 -2.47 29.30
CA HIS A 125 -0.35 -1.17 28.63
C HIS A 125 0.03 -0.05 29.60
N ALA A 126 0.87 0.87 29.13
CA ALA A 126 1.42 1.94 29.93
C ALA A 126 1.36 3.30 29.20
N ALA A 127 1.53 4.38 29.96
CA ALA A 127 1.66 5.71 29.42
C ALA A 127 2.98 5.87 28.63
N ILE A 128 2.98 6.79 27.67
CA ILE A 128 4.17 7.15 26.89
C ILE A 128 5.27 7.64 27.83
N VAL A 129 6.50 7.19 27.59
CA VAL A 129 7.71 7.71 28.24
C VAL A 129 8.55 8.46 27.19
N GLY A 130 8.96 9.69 27.51
CA GLY A 130 9.81 10.51 26.63
C GLY A 130 9.02 11.45 25.72
N LYS A 131 9.33 11.46 24.41
CA LYS A 131 8.80 12.45 23.46
C LYS A 131 7.31 12.25 23.18
N THR A 132 6.58 13.36 23.11
CA THR A 132 5.22 13.41 22.58
C THR A 132 5.24 13.30 21.04
N GLY A 133 4.28 12.59 20.45
CA GLY A 133 4.15 12.31 19.00
C GLY A 133 4.53 13.46 18.05
N SER A 134 5.13 13.15 16.90
CA SER A 134 5.54 14.13 15.88
C SER A 134 4.39 14.65 15.00
N CYS A 135 3.19 14.09 15.14
CA CYS A 135 2.01 14.52 14.39
C CYS A 135 1.48 15.91 14.81
N GLY A 136 1.11 16.72 13.81
CA GLY A 136 0.41 18.00 13.99
C GLY A 136 -1.04 17.83 14.48
N ALA A 137 -1.80 18.92 14.55
CA ALA A 137 -3.21 18.89 14.98
C ALA A 137 -4.11 18.11 14.00
N THR A 138 -3.74 18.11 12.72
CA THR A 138 -4.42 17.38 11.65
C THR A 138 -3.47 16.37 11.03
N VAL A 139 -3.95 15.16 10.78
CA VAL A 139 -3.16 14.01 10.33
C VAL A 139 -3.75 13.44 9.05
N LYS A 140 -2.93 13.29 8.01
CA LYS A 140 -3.31 12.53 6.81
C LYS A 140 -3.15 11.04 7.12
N TYR A 141 -4.15 10.22 6.81
CA TYR A 141 -4.00 8.77 6.86
C TYR A 141 -4.09 8.26 5.44
N LEU A 142 -2.95 8.01 4.80
CA LEU A 142 -2.90 7.74 3.36
C LEU A 142 -3.10 6.24 3.06
N PRO A 143 -3.79 5.89 1.96
CA PRO A 143 -3.86 4.52 1.49
C PRO A 143 -2.46 3.95 1.19
N LYS A 144 -2.22 2.68 1.52
CA LYS A 144 -0.97 2.01 1.15
C LYS A 144 -0.86 1.92 -0.37
N SER A 145 0.24 2.39 -0.93
CA SER A 145 0.55 2.24 -2.36
C SER A 145 1.10 0.83 -2.65
N SER A 146 0.30 -0.21 -2.40
CA SER A 146 0.40 -1.59 -2.93
C SER A 146 -0.58 -2.51 -2.19
N ALA A 147 -1.86 -2.32 -2.50
CA ALA A 147 -2.97 -3.27 -2.47
C ALA A 147 -4.19 -2.41 -2.78
N VAL A 148 -4.56 -2.33 -4.05
CA VAL A 148 -5.90 -1.86 -4.40
C VAL A 148 -6.82 -2.91 -3.80
N ASP A 149 -7.56 -2.54 -2.76
CA ASP A 149 -8.67 -3.33 -2.25
C ASP A 149 -9.54 -3.75 -3.46
N PRO A 150 -10.14 -4.95 -3.44
CA PRO A 150 -11.18 -5.34 -4.38
C PRO A 150 -12.44 -4.56 -4.00
N THR A 151 -12.38 -3.23 -4.15
CA THR A 151 -13.58 -2.49 -4.46
C THR A 151 -13.95 -3.00 -5.86
N PRO A 152 -15.16 -3.54 -6.07
CA PRO A 152 -15.65 -3.73 -7.43
C PRO A 152 -15.34 -2.44 -8.19
N PRO A 153 -14.76 -2.49 -9.40
CA PRO A 153 -14.50 -1.27 -10.13
C PRO A 153 -15.82 -0.52 -10.12
N SER A 154 -15.82 0.70 -9.56
CA SER A 154 -16.90 1.62 -9.91
C SER A 154 -16.78 1.71 -11.43
N SER A 155 -17.72 1.10 -12.13
CA SER A 155 -17.89 1.18 -13.58
C SER A 155 -18.12 2.64 -13.91
N GLY A 156 -17.04 3.42 -13.92
CA GLY A 156 -17.03 4.81 -14.25
C GLY A 156 -16.88 4.89 -15.75
N ASN A 157 -17.89 5.44 -16.42
CA ASN A 157 -17.81 5.70 -17.85
C ASN A 157 -16.53 6.51 -18.15
N PHE A 158 -15.85 6.16 -19.24
CA PHE A 158 -14.60 6.82 -19.65
C PHE A 158 -14.88 8.27 -20.06
N SER A 159 -14.81 9.18 -19.09
CA SER A 159 -15.11 10.59 -19.26
C SER A 159 -14.28 11.47 -18.33
N GLY A 160 -13.85 12.62 -18.84
CA GLY A 160 -13.08 13.61 -18.10
C GLY A 160 -11.65 13.17 -17.83
N LYS A 161 -11.06 13.68 -16.75
CA LYS A 161 -9.70 13.32 -16.33
C LYS A 161 -9.73 12.10 -15.43
N GLY A 162 -8.77 11.20 -15.63
CA GLY A 162 -8.67 9.99 -14.83
C GLY A 162 -7.38 9.21 -15.05
N TYR A 163 -7.35 8.02 -14.49
CA TYR A 163 -6.23 7.09 -14.52
C TYR A 163 -6.69 5.76 -15.11
N LEU A 164 -5.80 5.08 -15.84
CA LEU A 164 -6.02 3.72 -16.33
C LEU A 164 -5.35 2.72 -15.39
N ARG A 165 -6.16 1.93 -14.68
CA ARG A 165 -5.74 0.98 -13.64
C ARG A 165 -5.77 -0.44 -14.16
N LEU A 166 -4.82 -1.26 -13.72
CA LEU A 166 -4.82 -2.68 -14.06
C LEU A 166 -5.30 -3.53 -12.88
N ASP A 167 -6.03 -4.59 -13.18
CA ASP A 167 -6.45 -5.63 -12.23
C ASP A 167 -5.26 -6.30 -11.52
N LYS A 168 -4.12 -6.41 -12.23
CA LYS A 168 -2.84 -6.91 -11.69
C LYS A 168 -2.05 -5.87 -10.87
N GLY A 169 -2.66 -4.72 -10.57
CA GLY A 169 -2.05 -3.61 -9.86
C GLY A 169 -1.22 -2.69 -10.76
N GLY A 170 -0.93 -1.47 -10.27
CA GLY A 170 -0.27 -0.43 -11.06
C GLY A 170 -1.24 0.31 -11.99
N CYS A 171 -0.69 0.91 -13.04
CA CYS A 171 -1.44 1.73 -13.99
C CYS A 171 -0.68 1.97 -15.29
N LEU A 172 -1.35 2.54 -16.29
CA LEU A 172 -0.66 3.03 -17.48
C LEU A 172 0.04 4.37 -17.21
N ILE A 173 1.24 4.49 -17.79
CA ILE A 173 1.98 5.75 -17.85
C ILE A 173 1.68 6.49 -19.15
N SER A 174 2.22 7.70 -19.30
CA SER A 174 1.81 8.62 -20.36
C SER A 174 2.03 8.09 -21.78
N SER A 175 2.90 7.10 -21.97
CA SER A 175 3.12 6.45 -23.27
C SER A 175 2.19 5.28 -23.56
N GLY A 176 1.34 4.86 -22.61
CA GLY A 176 0.48 3.67 -22.73
C GLY A 176 1.08 2.38 -22.13
N LYS A 177 2.31 2.43 -21.60
CA LYS A 177 2.96 1.27 -20.96
C LYS A 177 2.45 1.03 -19.55
N TRP A 178 2.48 -0.23 -19.11
CA TRP A 178 2.15 -0.62 -17.74
C TRP A 178 3.33 -0.39 -16.79
N TYR A 179 3.06 0.17 -15.61
CA TYR A 179 4.03 0.41 -14.55
C TYR A 179 3.42 0.22 -13.15
N LYS A 180 4.15 -0.44 -12.24
CA LYS A 180 3.66 -0.72 -10.85
C LYS A 180 4.21 0.20 -9.76
N SER A 181 5.41 0.74 -9.93
CA SER A 181 6.14 1.41 -8.82
C SER A 181 6.16 2.94 -8.87
N GLY A 182 5.46 3.58 -9.80
CA GLY A 182 5.44 5.04 -9.87
C GLY A 182 4.08 5.65 -10.19
N THR A 183 4.10 6.94 -10.47
CA THR A 183 2.90 7.75 -10.61
C THR A 183 2.14 7.42 -11.89
N CYS A 184 0.85 7.14 -11.75
CA CYS A 184 -0.05 6.97 -12.87
C CYS A 184 -0.14 8.23 -13.71
N ALA A 185 -0.17 8.06 -15.03
CA ALA A 185 -0.43 9.19 -15.90
C ALA A 185 -1.91 9.60 -15.78
N THR A 186 -2.14 10.91 -15.81
CA THR A 186 -3.49 11.42 -16.05
C THR A 186 -3.79 11.33 -17.53
N PHE A 187 -4.92 10.72 -17.84
CA PHE A 187 -5.52 10.68 -19.15
C PHE A 187 -6.75 11.58 -19.17
N ASN A 188 -7.14 12.03 -20.36
CA ASN A 188 -8.38 12.73 -20.59
C ASN A 188 -9.21 11.94 -21.61
N ALA A 189 -10.34 11.42 -21.16
CA ALA A 189 -11.32 10.71 -21.96
C ALA A 189 -12.44 11.66 -22.38
N VAL A 190 -12.78 11.66 -23.66
CA VAL A 190 -13.88 12.45 -24.22
C VAL A 190 -14.84 11.49 -24.92
N PRO A 191 -16.05 11.28 -24.38
CA PRO A 191 -17.06 10.45 -25.02
C PRO A 191 -17.34 10.90 -26.45
N VAL A 192 -17.55 9.96 -27.36
CA VAL A 192 -17.96 10.24 -28.74
C VAL A 192 -19.47 10.44 -28.75
N SER A 193 -19.94 11.54 -29.35
CA SER A 193 -21.37 11.84 -29.39
C SER A 193 -22.14 10.78 -30.18
N GLY A 194 -23.17 10.19 -29.57
CA GLY A 194 -24.04 9.20 -30.22
C GLY A 194 -23.67 7.74 -29.94
N ASP A 195 -22.66 7.50 -29.11
CA ASP A 195 -22.25 6.16 -28.68
C ASP A 195 -21.70 6.22 -27.25
N GLU A 196 -22.38 5.56 -26.32
CA GLU A 196 -22.08 5.62 -24.88
C GLU A 196 -20.86 4.79 -24.48
N ASP A 197 -20.47 3.85 -25.35
CA ASP A 197 -19.36 2.94 -25.11
C ASP A 197 -18.08 3.38 -25.83
N THR A 198 -18.13 4.41 -26.68
CA THR A 198 -16.92 4.93 -27.36
C THR A 198 -16.46 6.29 -26.87
N PHE A 199 -15.14 6.44 -26.82
CA PHE A 199 -14.48 7.66 -26.37
C PHE A 199 -13.13 7.83 -27.08
N THR A 200 -12.65 9.07 -27.11
CA THR A 200 -11.26 9.36 -27.48
C THR A 200 -10.44 9.54 -26.21
N LEU A 201 -9.16 9.16 -26.25
CA LEU A 201 -8.28 9.22 -25.09
C LEU A 201 -6.98 9.94 -25.42
N THR A 202 -6.54 10.79 -24.49
CA THR A 202 -5.30 11.56 -24.62
C THR A 202 -4.47 11.54 -23.34
N SER A 203 -3.16 11.66 -23.48
CA SER A 203 -2.20 11.84 -22.37
C SER A 203 -1.28 13.04 -22.65
N SER A 204 -0.35 13.32 -21.74
CA SER A 204 0.71 14.31 -21.97
C SER A 204 1.66 13.97 -23.14
N LYS A 205 1.62 12.73 -23.67
CA LYS A 205 2.39 12.30 -24.84
C LYS A 205 1.61 12.38 -26.16
N GLY A 206 0.31 12.66 -26.14
CA GLY A 206 -0.51 12.81 -27.34
C GLY A 206 -1.79 11.98 -27.31
N ALA A 207 -2.40 11.78 -28.47
CA ALA A 207 -3.55 10.90 -28.63
C ALA A 207 -3.15 9.44 -28.39
N CYS A 208 -4.08 8.64 -27.87
CA CYS A 208 -3.87 7.22 -27.60
C CYS A 208 -4.64 6.38 -28.63
N ALA A 209 -4.03 5.28 -29.09
CA ALA A 209 -4.61 4.33 -30.01
C ALA A 209 -3.97 2.94 -29.84
N VAL A 210 -4.58 1.92 -30.43
CA VAL A 210 -3.90 0.63 -30.69
C VAL A 210 -3.21 0.73 -32.04
N VAL A 211 -1.88 0.60 -32.06
CA VAL A 211 -1.05 0.70 -33.26
C VAL A 211 -0.14 -0.53 -33.31
N ASN A 212 -0.24 -1.33 -34.39
CA ASN A 212 0.45 -2.61 -34.50
C ASN A 212 0.23 -3.48 -33.25
N ASP A 213 -1.03 -3.62 -32.86
CA ASP A 213 -1.49 -4.35 -31.68
C ASP A 213 -1.03 -3.81 -30.32
N GLU A 214 -0.19 -2.76 -30.26
CA GLU A 214 0.21 -2.14 -28.98
C GLU A 214 -0.64 -0.90 -28.66
N PHE A 215 -1.15 -0.83 -27.43
CA PHE A 215 -1.76 0.39 -26.90
C PHE A 215 -0.67 1.44 -26.63
N THR A 216 -0.75 2.56 -27.34
CA THR A 216 0.29 3.60 -27.29
C THR A 216 -0.32 5.00 -27.31
N CYS A 217 0.35 5.93 -26.63
CA CYS A 217 -0.01 7.35 -26.65
C CYS A 217 1.19 8.17 -27.16
N SER A 218 0.98 8.90 -28.26
CA SER A 218 2.04 9.63 -28.96
C SER A 218 1.49 10.80 -29.75
N ARG A 219 2.31 11.83 -29.98
CA ARG A 219 1.98 12.99 -30.83
C ARG A 219 1.89 12.61 -32.31
N ALA A 220 2.46 11.45 -32.68
CA ALA A 220 2.37 10.90 -34.03
C ALA A 220 1.01 10.26 -34.32
N ILE A 221 0.20 10.01 -33.29
CA ILE A 221 -1.13 9.42 -33.44
C ILE A 221 -2.12 10.54 -33.75
N ALA A 222 -2.93 10.35 -34.80
CA ALA A 222 -3.98 11.28 -35.17
C ALA A 222 -5.02 11.38 -34.04
N SER A 223 -5.49 12.60 -33.77
CA SER A 223 -6.60 12.81 -32.83
C SER A 223 -7.88 12.17 -33.35
N GLY A 224 -8.72 11.66 -32.45
CA GLY A 224 -10.04 11.12 -32.83
C GLY A 224 -10.08 9.61 -33.01
N TYR A 225 -9.01 8.87 -32.67
CA TYR A 225 -9.09 7.41 -32.57
C TYR A 225 -10.08 7.03 -31.46
N ALA A 226 -11.18 6.38 -31.84
CA ALA A 226 -12.20 5.90 -30.92
C ALA A 226 -11.75 4.59 -30.28
N LEU A 227 -11.83 4.54 -28.96
CA LEU A 227 -11.66 3.36 -28.14
C LEU A 227 -13.03 2.98 -27.58
N GLU A 228 -13.24 1.69 -27.38
CA GLU A 228 -14.45 1.14 -26.80
C GLU A 228 -14.25 0.84 -25.31
N SER A 229 -15.30 0.96 -24.52
CA SER A 229 -15.40 0.38 -23.18
C SER A 229 -16.49 -0.68 -23.12
N VAL A 230 -16.24 -1.75 -22.38
CA VAL A 230 -17.22 -2.81 -22.11
C VAL A 230 -17.15 -3.12 -20.62
N ASP A 231 -18.29 -3.09 -19.93
CA ASP A 231 -18.41 -3.38 -18.49
C ASP A 231 -17.44 -2.57 -17.60
N GLY A 232 -17.11 -1.34 -17.99
CA GLY A 232 -16.17 -0.47 -17.26
C GLY A 232 -14.69 -0.76 -17.52
N SER A 233 -14.38 -1.69 -18.42
CA SER A 233 -13.03 -1.99 -18.91
C SER A 233 -12.77 -1.35 -20.27
N LEU A 234 -11.53 -0.96 -20.52
CA LEU A 234 -11.03 -0.53 -21.82
C LEU A 234 -10.94 -1.73 -22.76
N GLY A 235 -11.51 -1.58 -23.97
CA GLY A 235 -11.37 -2.49 -25.11
C GLY A 235 -12.20 -3.77 -25.02
N ARG A 236 -12.97 -4.06 -26.07
CA ARG A 236 -13.82 -5.27 -26.16
C ARG A 236 -13.05 -6.59 -26.18
N ALA A 237 -11.87 -6.61 -26.80
CA ALA A 237 -11.01 -7.81 -26.87
C ALA A 237 -10.14 -8.01 -25.61
N GLY A 238 -10.19 -7.07 -24.66
CA GLY A 238 -9.26 -6.98 -23.54
C GLY A 238 -7.82 -6.70 -23.98
N PHE A 239 -6.88 -6.79 -23.03
CA PHE A 239 -5.45 -6.57 -23.27
C PHE A 239 -4.60 -7.68 -22.64
N SER A 240 -3.37 -7.81 -23.10
CA SER A 240 -2.39 -8.76 -22.55
C SER A 240 -0.96 -8.19 -22.62
N THR A 241 -0.03 -8.78 -21.88
CA THR A 241 1.40 -8.41 -21.88
C THR A 241 2.28 -9.66 -21.95
N ASN A 242 3.53 -9.50 -22.39
CA ASN A 242 4.49 -10.62 -22.48
C ASN A 242 4.91 -11.21 -21.12
N LYS A 243 4.75 -10.47 -20.01
CA LYS A 243 5.12 -10.93 -18.67
C LYS A 243 4.58 -10.01 -17.60
N ASP A 244 4.43 -10.55 -16.39
CA ASP A 244 4.16 -9.75 -15.22
C ASP A 244 5.39 -8.88 -14.87
N ILE A 245 5.13 -7.70 -14.32
CA ILE A 245 6.18 -6.73 -13.96
C ILE A 245 6.28 -6.57 -12.45
N SER A 246 7.49 -6.28 -11.97
CA SER A 246 7.79 -5.93 -10.59
C SER A 246 8.84 -4.82 -10.55
N GLY A 247 8.91 -4.12 -9.41
CA GLY A 247 9.84 -3.00 -9.25
C GLY A 247 9.63 -1.92 -10.30
N SER A 248 10.73 -1.44 -10.89
CA SER A 248 10.77 -0.35 -11.86
C SER A 248 10.73 -0.80 -13.34
N VAL A 249 10.29 -2.03 -13.61
CA VAL A 249 10.11 -2.53 -14.99
C VAL A 249 8.81 -1.98 -15.59
N GLN A 250 8.85 -1.57 -16.85
CA GLN A 250 7.67 -1.22 -17.65
C GLN A 250 7.38 -2.32 -18.66
N ALA A 251 6.09 -2.58 -18.94
CA ALA A 251 5.67 -3.52 -19.98
C ALA A 251 4.81 -2.83 -21.05
N SER A 252 4.97 -3.29 -22.29
CA SER A 252 4.04 -2.97 -23.37
C SER A 252 2.71 -3.68 -23.14
N VAL A 253 1.64 -3.04 -23.62
CA VAL A 253 0.26 -3.48 -23.47
C VAL A 253 -0.29 -3.75 -24.85
N TYR A 254 -0.67 -4.99 -25.12
CA TYR A 254 -1.13 -5.42 -26.43
C TYR A 254 -2.64 -5.68 -26.41
N ALA A 255 -3.33 -5.30 -27.48
CA ALA A 255 -4.75 -5.58 -27.65
C ALA A 255 -4.96 -7.09 -27.83
N GLY A 256 -6.06 -7.61 -27.26
CA GLY A 256 -6.36 -9.04 -27.29
C GLY A 256 -5.66 -9.84 -26.19
N GLN A 257 -5.75 -11.17 -26.29
CA GLN A 257 -5.33 -12.12 -25.25
C GLN A 257 -4.18 -13.04 -25.73
N ASP A 258 -3.47 -12.64 -26.78
CA ASP A 258 -2.47 -13.48 -27.45
C ASP A 258 -1.10 -13.51 -26.74
N HIS A 259 -0.94 -12.77 -25.64
CA HIS A 259 0.29 -12.74 -24.84
C HIS A 259 0.12 -13.40 -23.46
N ASP A 260 1.25 -13.77 -22.85
CA ASP A 260 1.35 -14.62 -21.66
C ASP A 260 0.53 -14.15 -20.44
N VAL A 261 0.32 -12.85 -20.27
CA VAL A 261 -0.36 -12.29 -19.11
C VAL A 261 -1.60 -11.49 -19.53
N PRO A 262 -2.81 -12.05 -19.37
CA PRO A 262 -4.05 -11.32 -19.61
C PRO A 262 -4.24 -10.24 -18.53
N ILE A 263 -4.67 -9.05 -18.96
CA ILE A 263 -4.90 -7.89 -18.08
C ILE A 263 -6.22 -7.20 -18.40
N GLN A 264 -6.82 -6.62 -17.37
CA GLN A 264 -8.01 -5.78 -17.47
C GLN A 264 -7.65 -4.36 -17.08
N ILE A 265 -8.06 -3.40 -17.91
CA ILE A 265 -7.73 -1.98 -17.72
C ILE A 265 -9.02 -1.23 -17.42
N THR A 266 -9.13 -0.65 -16.24
CA THR A 266 -10.34 0.06 -15.78
C THR A 266 -10.08 1.56 -15.62
N TRP A 267 -11.15 2.35 -15.72
CA TRP A 267 -11.10 3.79 -15.51
C TRP A 267 -11.24 4.17 -14.04
N GLN A 268 -10.37 5.06 -13.57
CA GLN A 268 -10.50 5.71 -12.28
C GLN A 268 -10.57 7.23 -12.49
N ALA A 269 -11.73 7.84 -12.27
CA ALA A 269 -11.89 9.29 -12.35
C ALA A 269 -10.96 10.04 -11.36
N ARG A 270 -10.49 11.22 -11.76
CA ARG A 270 -9.60 12.10 -10.99
C ARG A 270 -10.35 13.27 -10.36
#